data_AF-G8C1U9-F1
#
_entry.id   AF-G8C1U9-F1
#
_cell.length_a   1.000
_cell.length_b   1.000
_cell.length_c   1.000
_cell.angle_alpha   90.00
_cell.angle_beta   90.00
_cell.angle_gamma   90.00
#
_symmetry.space_group_name_H-M   'P 1'
#
loop_
_entity.id
_entity.type
_entity.pdbx_description
1 polymer ?
#
loop_
_entity_poly.entity_id
_entity_poly.type
_entity_poly.pdbx_seq_one_letter_code
_entity_poly.pdbx_strand_id
1 'polypeptide(L)'
;MPLNIIGTALIEGTDSVPYLNEFIKVSPFLAAGSLVKYWSRGVSNIWERNLHGKVFIVTGATSQSMGTAVVRKMAELGAQLIILTRNVDEWVTDWCEDLRNEAGNQLVYVEQCDISDLLQVRKFVTGWLDNSPPRRLDGVVIMSGDMEACGIPGFSNKTRKSSVDGLELQMSTNFAGIFHMLDLMQPSFKAQPPDRDVRIIFTTCFLQSLGDVNVEDPLWQNVPYNKNSLKFFASSKLQMSLCLLELQRRIFGDVRNRKGPDGVQRTGKNISFTVVQPGLMRSATLRRIISNGSVFSLIFLYCIILYPILWLFVKSGARGAETILCTLMTPELEEVNADETNSVRYYTECKTVKFVRKEFEDLELQKQLYDNTKKQIEEIEKQSAKKRNLSKKKR
;
A
#
# COMPACT_ATOMS: atom_id res chain seq x y z
N MET A 1 16.38 -44.94 18.21
CA MET A 1 17.61 -44.96 17.39
C MET A 1 17.33 -44.19 16.11
N PRO A 2 18.18 -43.24 15.68
CA PRO A 2 17.99 -42.60 14.38
C PRO A 2 18.10 -43.68 13.30
N LEU A 3 17.03 -43.86 12.53
CA LEU A 3 17.01 -44.79 11.39
C LEU A 3 18.05 -44.31 10.39
N ASN A 4 19.12 -45.08 10.22
CA ASN A 4 20.16 -44.79 9.25
C ASN A 4 19.66 -45.29 7.88
N ILE A 5 18.61 -44.63 7.35
CA ILE A 5 17.85 -45.01 6.15
C ILE A 5 18.78 -45.25 4.95
N ILE A 6 19.84 -44.43 4.85
CA ILE A 6 20.84 -44.51 3.78
C ILE A 6 21.72 -45.77 3.96
N GLY A 7 22.10 -46.09 5.20
CA GLY A 7 22.88 -47.29 5.52
C GLY A 7 22.10 -48.59 5.31
N THR A 8 20.84 -48.63 5.72
CA THR A 8 19.96 -49.80 5.52
C THR A 8 19.67 -50.03 4.03
N ALA A 9 19.42 -48.97 3.25
CA ALA A 9 19.21 -49.09 1.81
C ALA A 9 20.45 -49.59 1.04
N LEU A 10 21.65 -49.22 1.50
CA LEU A 10 22.94 -49.62 0.89
C LEU A 10 23.35 -51.05 1.26
N ILE A 11 23.03 -51.52 2.46
CA ILE A 11 23.49 -52.81 3.00
C ILE A 11 22.45 -53.92 2.79
N GLU A 12 21.17 -53.62 2.97
CA GLU A 12 20.07 -54.60 3.00
C GLU A 12 19.11 -54.48 1.80
N GLY A 13 19.41 -53.59 0.83
CA GLY A 13 18.59 -53.35 -0.37
C GLY A 13 17.44 -52.36 -0.14
N THR A 14 16.77 -51.94 -1.21
CA THR A 14 15.68 -50.95 -1.12
C THR A 14 14.40 -51.50 -0.47
N ASP A 15 14.25 -52.83 -0.39
CA ASP A 15 13.05 -53.50 0.13
C ASP A 15 12.99 -53.57 1.66
N SER A 16 14.12 -53.35 2.34
CA SER A 16 14.25 -53.37 3.81
C SER A 16 13.96 -52.00 4.45
N VAL A 17 13.77 -50.94 3.66
CA VAL A 17 13.38 -49.62 4.15
C VAL A 17 11.85 -49.57 4.34
N PRO A 18 11.35 -49.42 5.57
CA PRO A 18 9.91 -49.38 5.82
C PRO A 18 9.27 -48.18 5.12
N TYR A 19 8.15 -48.45 4.43
CA TYR A 19 7.32 -47.47 3.70
C TYR A 19 7.96 -46.83 2.44
N LEU A 20 9.09 -47.35 1.93
CA LEU A 20 9.78 -46.76 0.78
C LEU A 20 8.89 -46.67 -0.47
N ASN A 21 8.09 -47.70 -0.73
CA ASN A 21 7.19 -47.74 -1.88
C ASN A 21 6.05 -46.69 -1.78
N GLU A 22 5.55 -46.45 -0.57
CA GLU A 22 4.58 -45.40 -0.27
C GLU A 22 5.21 -44.01 -0.46
N PHE A 23 6.45 -43.81 0.01
CA PHE A 23 7.19 -42.57 -0.22
C PHE A 23 7.42 -42.32 -1.71
N ILE A 24 7.82 -43.34 -2.47
CA ILE A 24 8.03 -43.21 -3.92
C ILE A 24 6.72 -42.83 -4.62
N LYS A 25 5.58 -43.42 -4.22
CA LYS A 25 4.26 -43.08 -4.78
C LYS A 25 3.82 -41.66 -4.46
N VAL A 26 4.11 -41.16 -3.26
CA VAL A 26 3.68 -39.83 -2.80
C VAL A 26 4.65 -38.72 -3.25
N SER A 27 5.92 -39.04 -3.47
CA SER A 27 6.98 -38.07 -3.77
C SER A 27 6.71 -37.17 -5.00
N PRO A 28 6.14 -37.65 -6.13
CA PRO A 28 5.86 -36.78 -7.28
C PRO A 28 4.78 -35.75 -6.96
N PHE A 29 3.78 -36.11 -6.15
CA PHE A 29 2.72 -35.19 -5.73
C PHE A 29 3.23 -34.13 -4.76
N LEU A 30 4.10 -34.51 -3.81
CA LEU A 30 4.75 -33.56 -2.91
C LEU A 30 5.72 -32.64 -3.66
N ALA A 31 6.48 -33.18 -4.62
CA ALA A 31 7.36 -32.39 -5.47
C ALA A 31 6.56 -31.40 -6.32
N ALA A 32 5.48 -31.86 -6.97
CA ALA A 32 4.59 -31.00 -7.75
C ALA A 32 3.95 -29.91 -6.88
N GLY A 33 3.41 -30.27 -5.71
CA GLY A 33 2.85 -29.30 -4.76
C GLY A 33 3.88 -28.28 -4.28
N SER A 34 5.11 -28.73 -4.01
CA SER A 34 6.22 -27.86 -3.60
C SER A 34 6.66 -26.92 -4.73
N LEU A 35 6.71 -27.40 -5.97
CA LEU A 35 7.02 -26.59 -7.16
C LEU A 35 5.94 -25.54 -7.41
N VAL A 36 4.66 -25.94 -7.34
CA VAL A 36 3.53 -25.00 -7.45
C VAL A 36 3.60 -23.96 -6.34
N LYS A 37 3.89 -24.36 -5.10
CA LYS A 37 4.03 -23.43 -3.97
C LYS A 37 5.22 -22.49 -4.12
N TYR A 38 6.34 -23.01 -4.65
CA TYR A 38 7.53 -22.21 -4.92
C TYR A 38 7.27 -21.18 -6.01
N TRP A 39 6.55 -21.56 -7.08
CA TRP A 39 6.16 -20.65 -8.16
C TRP A 39 5.14 -19.60 -7.68
N SER A 40 4.12 -20.01 -6.94
CA SER A 40 3.04 -19.12 -6.47
C SER A 40 3.48 -18.10 -5.42
N ARG A 41 4.66 -18.29 -4.80
CA ARG A 41 5.19 -17.34 -3.81
C ARG A 41 5.62 -16.01 -4.44
N GLY A 42 5.81 -15.95 -5.76
CA GLY A 42 6.28 -14.77 -6.47
C GLY A 42 7.78 -14.51 -6.35
N VAL A 43 8.21 -13.43 -6.97
CA VAL A 43 9.61 -12.99 -6.99
C VAL A 43 9.98 -12.34 -5.65
N SER A 44 11.20 -12.59 -5.19
CA SER A 44 11.77 -11.96 -3.99
C SER A 44 12.64 -10.78 -4.38
N ASN A 45 12.74 -9.78 -3.51
CA ASN A 45 13.64 -8.67 -3.73
C ASN A 45 15.10 -9.15 -3.73
N ILE A 46 15.88 -8.66 -4.69
CA ILE A 46 17.32 -8.91 -4.82
C ILE A 46 18.17 -7.71 -4.38
N TRP A 47 17.55 -6.54 -4.25
CA TRP A 47 18.23 -5.29 -3.93
C TRP A 47 18.32 -5.08 -2.44
N GLU A 48 19.48 -4.65 -1.98
CA GLU A 48 19.70 -4.22 -0.61
C GLU A 48 20.04 -2.74 -0.58
N ARG A 49 19.41 -2.00 0.33
CA ARG A 49 19.67 -0.57 0.55
C ARG A 49 19.64 -0.30 2.04
N ASN A 50 20.71 0.30 2.55
CA ASN A 50 20.75 0.73 3.93
C ASN A 50 19.80 1.94 4.13
N LEU A 51 18.95 1.89 5.16
CA LEU A 51 17.98 2.94 5.49
C LEU A 51 18.34 3.71 6.77
N HIS A 52 19.53 3.48 7.34
CA HIS A 52 20.00 4.21 8.51
C HIS A 52 19.93 5.73 8.32
N GLY A 53 19.31 6.39 9.29
CA GLY A 53 19.14 7.85 9.30
C GLY A 53 18.16 8.39 8.25
N LYS A 54 17.37 7.53 7.59
CA LYS A 54 16.29 7.93 6.69
C LYS A 54 14.95 7.89 7.41
N VAL A 55 14.11 8.89 7.16
CA VAL A 55 12.81 9.07 7.81
C VAL A 55 11.67 8.74 6.84
N PHE A 56 10.80 7.80 7.22
CA PHE A 56 9.66 7.40 6.41
C PHE A 56 8.34 7.54 7.16
N ILE A 57 7.34 8.11 6.48
CA ILE A 57 5.95 8.04 6.93
C ILE A 57 5.29 6.83 6.27
N VAL A 58 4.62 5.99 7.06
CA VAL A 58 4.04 4.73 6.58
C VAL A 58 2.57 4.65 6.96
N THR A 59 1.70 4.40 5.99
CA THR A 59 0.27 4.15 6.26
C THR A 59 -0.08 2.67 6.08
N GLY A 60 -1.01 2.16 6.88
CA GLY A 60 -1.52 0.78 6.73
C GLY A 60 -0.58 -0.33 7.20
N ALA A 61 0.43 0.00 8.00
CA ALA A 61 1.43 -0.96 8.49
C ALA A 61 0.85 -2.02 9.44
N THR A 62 -0.16 -1.68 10.25
CA THR A 62 -0.73 -2.56 11.29
C THR A 62 -1.63 -3.67 10.73
N SER A 63 -1.85 -3.71 9.41
CA SER A 63 -2.61 -4.78 8.77
C SER A 63 -1.73 -6.05 8.66
N GLN A 64 -2.09 -7.08 9.44
CA GLN A 64 -1.32 -8.27 9.90
C GLN A 64 -0.62 -9.18 8.84
N SER A 65 -0.09 -8.67 7.72
CA SER A 65 0.75 -9.49 6.85
C SER A 65 1.73 -8.71 5.98
N MET A 66 1.26 -7.84 5.09
CA MET A 66 2.14 -7.11 4.16
C MET A 66 2.74 -5.88 4.82
N GLY A 67 1.90 -5.01 5.41
CA GLY A 67 2.37 -3.77 6.05
C GLY A 67 3.41 -4.05 7.14
N THR A 68 3.12 -5.01 8.03
CA THR A 68 4.03 -5.44 9.09
C THR A 68 5.35 -5.96 8.55
N ALA A 69 5.33 -6.78 7.49
CA ALA A 69 6.55 -7.30 6.89
C ALA A 69 7.42 -6.19 6.25
N VAL A 70 6.79 -5.20 5.61
CA VAL A 70 7.51 -4.03 5.07
C VAL A 70 8.17 -3.24 6.20
N VAL A 71 7.40 -2.84 7.23
CA VAL A 71 7.96 -2.00 8.31
C VAL A 71 9.00 -2.74 9.15
N ARG A 72 8.82 -4.05 9.38
CA ARG A 72 9.85 -4.88 10.04
C ARG A 72 11.15 -4.83 9.26
N LYS A 73 11.10 -5.07 7.94
CA LYS A 73 12.31 -5.03 7.14
C LYS A 73 12.93 -3.64 7.06
N MET A 74 12.11 -2.58 7.01
CA MET A 74 12.61 -1.21 7.05
C MET A 74 13.27 -0.88 8.41
N ALA A 75 12.69 -1.33 9.52
CA ALA A 75 13.23 -1.14 10.86
C ALA A 75 14.55 -1.89 11.05
N GLU A 76 14.65 -3.14 10.57
CA GLU A 76 15.90 -3.95 10.54
C GLU A 76 17.02 -3.24 9.77
N LEU A 77 16.67 -2.47 8.73
CA LEU A 77 17.61 -1.69 7.91
C LEU A 77 17.94 -0.32 8.52
N GLY A 78 17.47 -0.03 9.73
CA GLY A 78 17.78 1.20 10.48
C GLY A 78 16.95 2.42 10.12
N ALA A 79 15.84 2.26 9.41
CA ALA A 79 14.94 3.37 9.08
C ALA A 79 14.28 3.96 10.33
N GLN A 80 14.12 5.28 10.37
CA GLN A 80 13.20 5.93 11.30
C GLN A 80 11.80 5.91 10.71
N LEU A 81 10.85 5.32 11.42
CA LEU A 81 9.48 5.10 10.93
C LEU A 81 8.48 5.93 11.72
N ILE A 82 7.59 6.65 11.03
CA ILE A 82 6.38 7.25 11.59
C ILE A 82 5.18 6.50 10.99
N ILE A 83 4.60 5.62 11.79
CA ILE A 83 3.52 4.73 11.39
C ILE A 83 2.19 5.40 11.72
N LEU A 84 1.39 5.68 10.69
CA LEU A 84 0.07 6.28 10.84
C LEU A 84 -1.00 5.20 11.03
N THR A 85 -1.72 5.28 12.14
CA THR A 85 -2.82 4.37 12.49
C THR A 85 -4.09 5.15 12.79
N ARG A 86 -5.25 4.51 12.59
CA ARG A 86 -6.56 5.15 12.85
C ARG A 86 -6.75 5.48 14.32
N ASN A 87 -6.41 4.53 15.19
CA ASN A 87 -6.44 4.65 16.64
C ASN A 87 -5.11 4.14 17.19
N VAL A 88 -4.65 4.76 18.27
CA VAL A 88 -3.52 4.29 19.06
C VAL A 88 -4.11 3.67 20.31
N ASP A 89 -4.19 2.34 20.32
CA ASP A 89 -4.61 1.53 21.45
C ASP A 89 -3.41 0.77 22.05
N GLU A 90 -3.67 0.03 23.13
CA GLU A 90 -2.67 -0.79 23.81
C GLU A 90 -2.04 -1.80 22.83
N TRP A 91 -2.84 -2.46 22.00
CA TRP A 91 -2.37 -3.42 20.99
C TRP A 91 -1.41 -2.83 19.98
N VAL A 92 -1.69 -1.62 19.48
CA VAL A 92 -0.79 -0.93 18.54
C VAL A 92 0.50 -0.51 19.23
N THR A 93 0.43 -0.15 20.51
CA THR A 93 1.60 0.20 21.33
C THR A 93 2.48 -1.02 21.55
N ASP A 94 1.91 -2.14 22.00
CA ASP A 94 2.61 -3.41 22.19
C ASP A 94 3.22 -3.91 20.89
N TRP A 95 2.47 -3.86 19.79
CA TRP A 95 2.98 -4.22 18.46
C TRP A 95 4.16 -3.34 18.02
N CYS A 96 4.17 -2.06 18.39
CA CYS A 96 5.29 -1.17 18.12
C CYS A 96 6.52 -1.54 18.95
N GLU A 97 6.36 -1.85 20.24
CA GLU A 97 7.46 -2.29 21.09
C GLU A 97 8.04 -3.63 20.63
N ASP A 98 7.18 -4.60 20.27
CA ASP A 98 7.61 -5.87 19.67
C ASP A 98 8.42 -5.62 18.40
N LEU A 99 7.97 -4.72 17.53
CA LEU A 99 8.67 -4.36 16.31
C LEU A 99 10.05 -3.75 16.58
N ARG A 100 10.17 -2.88 17.60
CA ARG A 100 11.45 -2.29 18.02
C ARG A 100 12.39 -3.35 18.57
N ASN A 101 11.87 -4.28 19.38
CA ASN A 101 12.63 -5.37 19.99
C ASN A 101 13.12 -6.38 18.94
N GLU A 102 12.26 -6.79 18.01
CA GLU A 102 12.59 -7.69 16.91
C GLU A 102 13.65 -7.07 15.97
N ALA A 103 13.51 -5.79 15.64
CA ALA A 103 14.40 -5.11 14.70
C ALA A 103 15.67 -4.55 15.34
N GLY A 104 15.73 -4.45 16.68
CA GLY A 104 16.80 -3.75 17.38
C GLY A 104 16.86 -2.25 17.10
N ASN A 105 15.75 -1.63 16.71
CA ASN A 105 15.67 -0.23 16.28
C ASN A 105 14.58 0.51 17.04
N GLN A 106 14.98 1.46 17.90
CA GLN A 106 14.09 2.24 18.74
C GLN A 106 13.42 3.43 18.02
N LEU A 107 13.84 3.72 16.78
CA LEU A 107 13.34 4.86 15.99
C LEU A 107 12.04 4.53 15.24
N VAL A 108 11.14 3.79 15.87
CA VAL A 108 9.82 3.44 15.32
C VAL A 108 8.77 4.15 16.15
N TYR A 109 7.99 5.04 15.55
CA TYR A 109 6.97 5.84 16.21
C TYR A 109 5.60 5.53 15.60
N VAL A 110 4.56 5.60 16.42
CA VAL A 110 3.18 5.51 15.96
C VAL A 110 2.48 6.84 16.23
N GLU A 111 1.77 7.36 15.23
CA GLU A 111 0.95 8.56 15.36
C GLU A 111 -0.48 8.29 14.90
N GLN A 112 -1.44 8.90 15.60
CA GLN A 112 -2.84 8.79 15.25
C GLN A 112 -3.18 9.68 14.05
N CYS A 113 -3.60 9.05 12.95
CA CYS A 113 -4.15 9.73 11.79
C CYS A 113 -5.07 8.75 11.02
N ASP A 114 -6.38 8.92 11.17
CA ASP A 114 -7.33 8.23 10.29
C ASP A 114 -7.38 8.91 8.91
N ILE A 115 -6.89 8.18 7.90
CA ILE A 115 -6.89 8.65 6.50
C ILE A 115 -8.31 8.90 5.97
N SER A 116 -9.33 8.26 6.55
CA SER A 116 -10.72 8.48 6.14
C SER A 116 -11.33 9.79 6.66
N ASP A 117 -10.66 10.48 7.59
CA ASP A 117 -11.06 11.76 8.17
C ASP A 117 -10.13 12.89 7.68
N LEU A 118 -10.65 13.77 6.82
CA LEU A 118 -9.85 14.81 6.19
C LEU A 118 -9.28 15.82 7.20
N LEU A 119 -9.96 16.03 8.34
CA LEU A 119 -9.45 16.90 9.39
C LEU A 119 -8.21 16.31 10.04
N GLN A 120 -8.22 15.02 10.36
CA GLN A 120 -7.09 14.36 11.00
C GLN A 120 -5.88 14.38 10.08
N VAL A 121 -6.10 14.07 8.80
CA VAL A 121 -5.06 14.19 7.76
C VAL A 121 -4.49 15.60 7.74
N ARG A 122 -5.34 16.64 7.67
CA ARG A 122 -4.87 18.02 7.67
C ARG A 122 -4.06 18.36 8.92
N LYS A 123 -4.55 18.00 10.11
CA LYS A 123 -3.87 18.28 11.39
C LYS A 123 -2.51 17.61 11.48
N PHE A 124 -2.42 16.35 11.06
CA PHE A 124 -1.16 15.62 11.02
C PHE A 124 -0.17 16.32 10.08
N VAL A 125 -0.60 16.64 8.86
CA VAL A 125 0.29 17.29 7.88
C VAL A 125 0.70 18.70 8.32
N THR A 126 -0.21 19.51 8.86
CA THR A 126 0.17 20.84 9.39
C THR A 126 1.13 20.71 10.56
N GLY A 127 0.86 19.80 11.52
CA GLY A 127 1.77 19.55 12.63
C GLY A 127 3.15 19.04 12.20
N TRP A 128 3.22 18.31 11.08
CA TRP A 128 4.48 17.90 10.46
C TRP A 128 5.22 19.09 9.83
N LEU A 129 4.51 19.95 9.11
CA LEU A 129 5.06 21.10 8.38
C LEU A 129 5.44 22.28 9.30
N ASP A 130 4.79 22.43 10.46
CA ASP A 130 5.01 23.55 11.39
C ASP A 130 6.34 23.49 12.15
N ASN A 131 7.13 22.42 11.94
CA ASN A 131 8.46 22.29 12.56
C ASN A 131 9.48 23.20 11.85
N SER A 132 10.23 23.96 12.64
CA SER A 132 11.35 24.79 12.18
C SER A 132 12.65 24.36 12.89
N PRO A 133 13.66 23.84 12.18
CA PRO A 133 13.73 23.65 10.73
C PRO A 133 12.78 22.54 10.21
N PRO A 134 12.46 22.54 8.90
CA PRO A 134 11.63 21.49 8.30
C PRO A 134 12.16 20.10 8.61
N ARG A 135 11.28 19.18 9.04
CA ARG A 135 11.66 17.80 9.32
C ARG A 135 12.20 17.13 8.06
N ARG A 136 13.23 16.31 8.25
CA ARG A 136 13.72 15.42 7.21
C ARG A 136 12.64 14.39 6.85
N LEU A 137 12.45 14.16 5.56
CA LEU A 137 11.51 13.17 5.03
C LEU A 137 12.09 12.52 3.78
N ASP A 138 12.53 11.27 3.89
CA ASP A 138 13.13 10.50 2.79
C ASP A 138 12.08 9.66 2.03
N GLY A 139 10.86 9.55 2.54
CA GLY A 139 9.79 8.92 1.77
C GLY A 139 8.48 8.73 2.49
N VAL A 140 7.47 8.36 1.69
CA VAL A 140 6.13 8.03 2.17
C VAL A 140 5.70 6.71 1.54
N VAL A 141 5.40 5.71 2.37
CA VAL A 141 4.97 4.38 1.93
C VAL A 141 3.50 4.19 2.25
N ILE A 142 2.68 4.21 1.20
CA ILE A 142 1.22 4.18 1.31
C ILE A 142 0.74 2.76 1.06
N MET A 143 0.46 2.04 2.14
CA MET A 143 -0.11 0.68 2.10
C MET A 143 -1.55 0.64 2.64
N SER A 144 -2.07 1.78 3.10
CA SER A 144 -3.47 1.87 3.53
C SER A 144 -4.42 1.58 2.37
N GLY A 145 -5.41 0.73 2.66
CA GLY A 145 -6.50 0.48 1.76
C GLY A 145 -7.66 -0.22 2.46
N ASP A 146 -8.88 0.26 2.22
CA ASP A 146 -10.09 -0.40 2.68
C ASP A 146 -10.87 -0.96 1.49
N MET A 147 -11.45 -2.14 1.69
CA MET A 147 -12.38 -2.73 0.74
C MET A 147 -13.58 -3.28 1.50
N GLU A 148 -14.73 -2.70 1.24
CA GLU A 148 -15.98 -3.19 1.78
C GLU A 148 -16.45 -4.42 1.02
N ALA A 149 -17.15 -5.28 1.74
CA ALA A 149 -17.59 -6.54 1.20
C ALA A 149 -18.65 -6.33 0.12
N CYS A 150 -18.52 -7.06 -0.99
CA CYS A 150 -19.37 -6.84 -2.17
C CYS A 150 -20.78 -7.41 -2.03
N GLY A 151 -21.13 -8.01 -0.88
CA GLY A 151 -22.38 -8.73 -0.68
C GLY A 151 -22.43 -10.06 -1.44
N ILE A 152 -23.21 -11.01 -0.94
CA ILE A 152 -23.49 -12.27 -1.63
C ILE A 152 -24.96 -12.21 -2.04
N PRO A 153 -25.30 -12.29 -3.35
CA PRO A 153 -26.68 -12.27 -3.80
C PRO A 153 -27.53 -13.32 -3.05
N GLY A 154 -28.62 -12.86 -2.43
CA GLY A 154 -29.53 -13.72 -1.67
C GLY A 154 -29.11 -14.08 -0.24
N PHE A 155 -27.87 -13.80 0.18
CA PHE A 155 -27.38 -14.15 1.53
C PHE A 155 -26.97 -12.93 2.36
N SER A 156 -26.55 -11.83 1.74
CA SER A 156 -26.12 -10.63 2.47
C SER A 156 -26.15 -9.36 1.62
N ASN A 157 -26.61 -8.29 2.25
CA ASN A 157 -26.80 -6.99 1.62
C ASN A 157 -25.51 -6.17 1.57
N LYS A 158 -25.36 -5.42 0.47
CA LYS A 158 -24.33 -4.40 0.33
C LYS A 158 -24.70 -3.22 1.23
N THR A 159 -23.80 -2.83 2.12
CA THR A 159 -24.00 -1.66 3.00
C THR A 159 -22.99 -0.58 2.66
N ARG A 160 -23.48 0.62 2.34
CA ARG A 160 -22.61 1.80 2.16
C ARG A 160 -22.20 2.30 3.53
N LYS A 161 -20.91 2.36 3.81
CA LYS A 161 -20.38 3.06 4.97
C LYS A 161 -19.88 4.43 4.57
N SER A 162 -19.99 5.37 5.50
CA SER A 162 -19.57 6.74 5.29
C SER A 162 -18.49 7.11 6.29
N SER A 163 -17.51 7.85 5.80
CA SER A 163 -16.57 8.61 6.62
C SER A 163 -17.28 9.72 7.40
N VAL A 164 -16.55 10.34 8.33
CA VAL A 164 -17.02 11.49 9.12
C VAL A 164 -17.47 12.66 8.22
N ASP A 165 -16.81 12.82 7.08
CA ASP A 165 -17.09 13.85 6.08
C ASP A 165 -18.27 13.51 5.14
N GLY A 166 -18.83 12.30 5.23
CA GLY A 166 -19.97 11.84 4.41
C GLY A 166 -19.59 11.15 3.10
N LEU A 167 -18.29 11.10 2.78
CA LEU A 167 -17.76 10.32 1.65
C LEU A 167 -17.90 8.82 1.89
N GLU A 168 -18.06 8.05 0.82
CA GLU A 168 -18.02 6.60 0.88
C GLU A 168 -16.65 6.14 1.43
N LEU A 169 -16.63 5.14 2.31
CA LEU A 169 -15.45 4.78 3.09
C LEU A 169 -14.24 4.36 2.23
N GLN A 170 -14.45 3.57 1.18
CA GLN A 170 -13.38 3.12 0.28
C GLN A 170 -12.83 4.31 -0.51
N MET A 171 -13.70 5.17 -1.04
CA MET A 171 -13.30 6.38 -1.74
C MET A 171 -12.57 7.37 -0.83
N SER A 172 -13.05 7.53 0.41
CA SER A 172 -12.40 8.40 1.40
C SER A 172 -11.00 7.90 1.75
N THR A 173 -10.87 6.63 2.09
CA THR A 173 -9.60 6.06 2.58
C THR A 173 -8.57 5.84 1.47
N ASN A 174 -9.00 5.34 0.30
CA ASN A 174 -8.08 4.92 -0.76
C ASN A 174 -7.69 6.05 -1.71
N PHE A 175 -8.53 7.08 -1.82
CA PHE A 175 -8.35 8.19 -2.75
C PHE A 175 -8.32 9.53 -2.04
N ALA A 176 -9.45 10.01 -1.49
CA ALA A 176 -9.56 11.39 -1.02
C ALA A 176 -8.55 11.75 0.08
N GLY A 177 -8.44 10.91 1.12
CA GLY A 177 -7.53 11.12 2.24
C GLY A 177 -6.05 11.05 1.85
N ILE A 178 -5.68 10.09 1.00
CA ILE A 178 -4.31 9.94 0.51
C ILE A 178 -3.93 11.08 -0.43
N PHE A 179 -4.82 11.43 -1.36
CA PHE A 179 -4.65 12.59 -2.23
C PHE A 179 -4.45 13.85 -1.40
N HIS A 180 -5.32 14.07 -0.40
CA HIS A 180 -5.27 15.23 0.48
C HIS A 180 -3.95 15.29 1.25
N MET A 181 -3.52 14.17 1.83
CA MET A 181 -2.25 14.06 2.54
C MET A 181 -1.07 14.44 1.63
N LEU A 182 -1.00 13.86 0.43
CA LEU A 182 0.10 14.11 -0.50
C LEU A 182 0.10 15.53 -1.09
N ASP A 183 -1.08 16.10 -1.41
CA ASP A 183 -1.20 17.48 -1.90
C ASP A 183 -0.74 18.48 -0.84
N LEU A 184 -1.09 18.26 0.43
CA LEU A 184 -0.66 19.11 1.54
C LEU A 184 0.84 18.94 1.87
N MET A 185 1.39 17.74 1.74
CA MET A 185 2.80 17.44 2.06
C MET A 185 3.81 17.91 1.00
N GLN A 186 3.36 18.44 -0.14
CA GLN A 186 4.23 18.96 -1.20
C GLN A 186 5.37 19.86 -0.73
N PRO A 187 5.18 20.80 0.23
CA PRO A 187 6.29 21.61 0.75
C PRO A 187 7.38 20.77 1.40
N SER A 188 7.03 19.69 2.12
CA SER A 188 7.98 18.80 2.79
C SER A 188 8.85 18.04 1.79
N PHE A 189 8.27 17.61 0.66
CA PHE A 189 9.03 16.94 -0.41
C PHE A 189 10.00 17.91 -1.08
N LYS A 190 9.54 19.14 -1.36
CA LYS A 190 10.34 20.19 -2.02
C LYS A 190 11.42 20.80 -1.11
N ALA A 191 11.27 20.66 0.22
CA ALA A 191 12.23 21.18 1.20
C ALA A 191 13.47 20.29 1.37
N GLN A 192 13.42 19.03 0.93
CA GLN A 192 14.58 18.13 1.05
C GLN A 192 15.70 18.58 0.10
N PRO A 193 16.97 18.43 0.51
CA PRO A 193 18.09 18.81 -0.32
C PRO A 193 18.25 17.85 -1.52
N PRO A 194 18.84 18.30 -2.64
CA PRO A 194 18.84 17.57 -3.90
C PRO A 194 19.66 16.27 -3.89
N ASP A 195 20.60 16.13 -2.96
CA ASP A 195 21.37 14.89 -2.73
C ASP A 195 20.51 13.75 -2.14
N ARG A 196 19.30 14.06 -1.66
CA ARG A 196 18.41 13.09 -1.03
C ARG A 196 17.37 12.57 -2.01
N ASP A 197 17.39 11.25 -2.15
CA ASP A 197 16.38 10.46 -2.86
C ASP A 197 15.13 10.30 -1.98
N VAL A 198 14.07 11.00 -2.35
CA VAL A 198 12.76 11.00 -1.68
C VAL A 198 11.82 10.06 -2.44
N ARG A 199 11.37 8.98 -1.80
CA ARG A 199 10.53 7.96 -2.45
C ARG A 199 9.09 8.00 -1.95
N ILE A 200 8.14 8.25 -2.85
CA ILE A 200 6.71 8.14 -2.58
C ILE A 200 6.19 6.87 -3.25
N ILE A 201 5.80 5.89 -2.45
CA ILE A 201 5.37 4.56 -2.92
C ILE A 201 3.88 4.40 -2.62
N PHE A 202 3.06 4.24 -3.67
CA PHE A 202 1.63 4.01 -3.57
C PHE A 202 1.27 2.57 -3.92
N THR A 203 0.59 1.87 -3.01
CA THR A 203 0.14 0.50 -3.25
C THR A 203 -1.23 0.47 -3.93
N THR A 204 -1.28 -0.05 -5.16
CA THR A 204 -2.49 -0.30 -5.94
C THR A 204 -2.88 -1.79 -5.95
N CYS A 205 -3.93 -2.14 -6.67
CA CYS A 205 -4.44 -3.49 -6.82
C CYS A 205 -4.82 -3.74 -8.29
N PHE A 206 -4.76 -5.01 -8.74
CA PHE A 206 -5.15 -5.39 -10.09
C PHE A 206 -6.60 -5.03 -10.42
N LEU A 207 -7.47 -4.95 -9.40
CA LEU A 207 -8.86 -4.51 -9.55
C LEU A 207 -9.00 -3.08 -10.11
N GLN A 208 -7.94 -2.26 -10.11
CA GLN A 208 -7.95 -0.95 -10.77
C GLN A 208 -8.30 -1.03 -12.26
N SER A 209 -8.09 -2.19 -12.90
CA SER A 209 -8.49 -2.41 -14.30
C SER A 209 -10.01 -2.39 -14.50
N LEU A 210 -10.79 -2.64 -13.45
CA LEU A 210 -12.26 -2.64 -13.47
C LEU A 210 -12.86 -1.28 -13.05
N GLY A 211 -12.02 -0.30 -12.75
CA GLY A 211 -12.43 1.03 -12.29
C GLY A 211 -12.84 1.93 -13.45
N ASP A 212 -13.71 2.89 -13.15
CA ASP A 212 -14.10 3.96 -14.07
C ASP A 212 -13.52 5.29 -13.55
N VAL A 213 -13.10 6.17 -14.45
CA VAL A 213 -12.66 7.53 -14.11
C VAL A 213 -13.85 8.46 -14.24
N ASN A 214 -14.15 9.22 -13.19
CA ASN A 214 -15.18 10.25 -13.23
C ASN A 214 -14.55 11.62 -12.94
N VAL A 215 -14.44 12.47 -13.96
CA VAL A 215 -13.78 13.79 -13.84
C VAL A 215 -14.71 14.82 -13.19
N GLU A 216 -16.01 14.75 -13.46
CA GLU A 216 -17.01 15.70 -12.93
C GLU A 216 -17.34 15.45 -11.46
N ASP A 217 -17.38 14.17 -11.08
CA ASP A 217 -17.55 13.73 -9.68
C ASP A 217 -16.45 12.73 -9.29
N PRO A 218 -15.20 13.18 -9.08
CA PRO A 218 -14.08 12.32 -8.70
C PRO A 218 -14.31 11.55 -7.41
N LEU A 219 -15.10 12.09 -6.49
CA LEU A 219 -15.39 11.46 -5.20
C LEU A 219 -16.63 10.55 -5.21
N TRP A 220 -17.27 10.37 -6.36
CA TRP A 220 -18.39 9.46 -6.58
C TRP A 220 -19.54 9.67 -5.59
N GLN A 221 -19.86 10.93 -5.29
CA GLN A 221 -20.93 11.28 -4.36
C GLN A 221 -22.32 11.00 -4.93
N ASN A 222 -22.48 11.16 -6.25
CA ASN A 222 -23.77 11.02 -6.94
C ASN A 222 -24.03 9.60 -7.48
N VAL A 223 -23.07 8.67 -7.30
CA VAL A 223 -23.15 7.32 -7.86
C VAL A 223 -23.84 6.35 -6.88
N PRO A 224 -24.84 5.55 -7.31
CA PRO A 224 -25.53 4.62 -6.43
C PRO A 224 -24.66 3.42 -6.03
N TYR A 225 -24.46 3.23 -4.71
CA TYR A 225 -23.57 2.20 -4.17
C TYR A 225 -24.01 0.75 -4.48
N ASN A 226 -25.31 0.45 -4.42
CA ASN A 226 -25.82 -0.93 -4.53
C ASN A 226 -25.43 -1.65 -5.83
N LYS A 227 -25.33 -0.91 -6.94
CA LYS A 227 -24.93 -1.46 -8.24
C LYS A 227 -23.41 -1.46 -8.44
N ASN A 228 -22.68 -0.64 -7.69
CA ASN A 228 -21.30 -0.25 -8.02
C ASN A 228 -20.28 -0.49 -6.89
N SER A 229 -20.59 -1.25 -5.83
CA SER A 229 -19.70 -1.43 -4.66
C SER A 229 -18.25 -1.81 -5.01
N LEU A 230 -18.03 -2.76 -5.93
CA LEU A 230 -16.68 -3.12 -6.38
C LEU A 230 -16.01 -1.99 -7.19
N LYS A 231 -16.82 -1.21 -7.94
CA LYS A 231 -16.33 -0.06 -8.70
C LYS A 231 -15.83 1.06 -7.79
N PHE A 232 -16.44 1.31 -6.63
CA PHE A 232 -15.91 2.29 -5.67
C PHE A 232 -14.45 1.99 -5.29
N PHE A 233 -14.14 0.72 -4.97
CA PHE A 233 -12.77 0.30 -4.71
C PHE A 233 -11.87 0.45 -5.95
N ALA A 234 -12.28 -0.14 -7.07
CA ALA A 234 -11.48 -0.17 -8.30
C ALA A 234 -11.16 1.25 -8.81
N SER A 235 -12.17 2.11 -8.88
CA SER A 235 -12.04 3.51 -9.29
C SER A 235 -11.19 4.31 -8.33
N SER A 236 -11.30 4.09 -7.01
CA SER A 236 -10.45 4.80 -6.03
C SER A 236 -8.96 4.57 -6.26
N LYS A 237 -8.54 3.32 -6.55
CA LYS A 237 -7.14 2.98 -6.82
C LYS A 237 -6.66 3.48 -8.19
N LEU A 238 -7.54 3.44 -9.19
CA LEU A 238 -7.26 3.98 -10.53
C LEU A 238 -7.07 5.51 -10.48
N GLN A 239 -8.06 6.23 -9.96
CA GLN A 239 -8.04 7.70 -9.89
C GLN A 239 -6.87 8.20 -9.04
N MET A 240 -6.53 7.51 -7.93
CA MET A 240 -5.35 7.86 -7.15
C MET A 240 -4.05 7.71 -7.95
N SER A 241 -3.93 6.65 -8.76
CA SER A 241 -2.74 6.44 -9.60
C SER A 241 -2.61 7.52 -10.69
N LEU A 242 -3.74 7.97 -11.27
CA LEU A 242 -3.77 9.09 -12.22
C LEU A 242 -3.41 10.43 -11.56
N CYS A 243 -3.95 10.70 -10.37
CA CYS A 243 -3.58 11.90 -9.61
C CYS A 243 -2.10 11.89 -9.19
N LEU A 244 -1.52 10.72 -8.95
CA LEU A 244 -0.09 10.59 -8.61
C LEU A 244 0.82 10.99 -9.79
N LEU A 245 0.43 10.64 -11.02
CA LEU A 245 1.12 11.08 -12.24
C LEU A 245 1.12 12.60 -12.39
N GLU A 246 -0.03 13.22 -12.19
CA GLU A 246 -0.15 14.68 -12.23
C GLU A 246 0.64 15.34 -11.07
N LEU A 247 0.60 14.76 -9.87
CA LEU A 247 1.36 15.27 -8.71
C LEU A 247 2.87 15.30 -8.98
N GLN A 248 3.43 14.21 -9.53
CA GLN A 248 4.85 14.16 -9.89
C GLN A 248 5.18 15.25 -10.92
N ARG A 249 4.35 15.41 -11.96
CA ARG A 249 4.55 16.45 -12.98
C ARG A 249 4.55 17.86 -12.40
N ARG A 250 3.63 18.16 -11.48
CA ARG A 250 3.55 19.46 -10.78
C ARG A 250 4.78 19.72 -9.91
N ILE A 251 5.22 18.73 -9.14
CA ILE A 251 6.40 18.87 -8.28
C ILE A 251 7.65 19.11 -9.13
N PHE A 252 7.83 18.37 -10.23
CA PHE A 252 8.96 18.56 -11.13
C PHE A 252 8.94 19.94 -11.79
N GLY A 253 7.77 20.39 -12.25
CA GLY A 253 7.59 21.74 -12.77
C GLY A 253 7.96 22.82 -11.75
N ASP A 254 7.47 22.69 -10.52
CA ASP A 254 7.73 23.65 -9.44
C ASP A 254 9.21 23.69 -9.03
N VAL A 255 9.86 22.53 -8.90
CA VAL A 255 11.28 22.45 -8.52
C VAL A 255 12.17 22.99 -9.64
N ARG A 256 11.85 22.72 -10.91
CA ARG A 256 12.60 23.23 -12.06
C ARG A 256 12.46 24.75 -12.22
N ASN A 257 11.28 25.30 -11.93
CA ASN A 257 11.01 26.73 -12.03
C ASN A 257 11.61 27.53 -10.86
N ARG A 258 11.78 26.92 -9.69
CA ARG A 258 12.44 27.55 -8.55
C ARG A 258 13.96 27.55 -8.76
N LYS A 259 14.56 28.74 -8.90
CA LYS A 259 16.02 28.88 -8.73
C LYS A 259 16.35 28.54 -7.28
N GLY A 260 17.25 27.58 -7.06
CA GLY A 260 17.72 27.28 -5.71
C GLY A 260 18.36 28.51 -5.05
N PRO A 261 18.45 28.56 -3.71
CA PRO A 261 19.18 29.63 -3.02
C PRO A 261 20.63 29.78 -3.51
N ASP A 262 21.21 28.69 -4.02
CA ASP A 262 22.57 28.64 -4.57
C ASP A 262 22.65 28.97 -6.08
N GLY A 263 21.53 29.37 -6.70
CA GLY A 263 21.45 29.69 -8.14
C GLY A 263 21.46 28.48 -9.10
N VAL A 264 21.66 27.26 -8.59
CA VAL A 264 21.69 26.02 -9.39
C VAL A 264 20.28 25.60 -9.82
N GLN A 265 20.09 25.29 -11.10
CA GLN A 265 18.86 24.67 -11.62
C GLN A 265 18.75 23.23 -11.12
N ARG A 266 17.63 22.90 -10.49
CA ARG A 266 17.35 21.56 -9.98
C ARG A 266 16.43 20.82 -10.95
N THR A 267 16.67 19.53 -11.15
CA THR A 267 15.87 18.66 -12.02
C THR A 267 14.54 18.24 -11.35
N GLY A 268 14.54 18.14 -10.02
CA GLY A 268 13.45 17.57 -9.22
C GLY A 268 13.38 16.04 -9.25
N LYS A 269 14.27 15.38 -10.02
CA LYS A 269 14.28 13.92 -10.21
C LYS A 269 14.64 13.14 -8.96
N ASN A 270 15.20 13.80 -7.96
CA ASN A 270 15.46 13.22 -6.64
C ASN A 270 14.17 12.82 -5.90
N ILE A 271 13.01 13.33 -6.32
CA ILE A 271 11.69 12.95 -5.77
C ILE A 271 11.03 11.95 -6.73
N SER A 272 10.96 10.69 -6.36
CA SER A 272 10.35 9.65 -7.19
C SER A 272 8.97 9.25 -6.68
N PHE A 273 7.97 9.20 -7.57
CA PHE A 273 6.68 8.59 -7.29
C PHE A 273 6.58 7.25 -7.99
N THR A 274 6.10 6.24 -7.28
CA THR A 274 5.97 4.89 -7.79
C THR A 274 4.63 4.27 -7.41
N VAL A 275 4.00 3.60 -8.36
CA VAL A 275 2.81 2.77 -8.13
C VAL A 275 3.25 1.32 -8.04
N VAL A 276 2.83 0.61 -7.00
CA VAL A 276 3.22 -0.78 -6.74
C VAL A 276 2.00 -1.68 -6.67
N GLN A 277 2.01 -2.78 -7.42
CA GLN A 277 1.04 -3.85 -7.31
C GLN A 277 1.69 -5.08 -6.65
N PRO A 278 1.34 -5.41 -5.39
CA PRO A 278 1.93 -6.53 -4.64
C PRO A 278 1.41 -7.92 -5.11
N GLY A 279 0.47 -7.94 -6.05
CA GLY A 279 -0.15 -9.15 -6.59
C GLY A 279 -1.27 -9.68 -5.69
N LEU A 280 -1.80 -10.85 -6.05
CA LEU A 280 -2.81 -11.53 -5.23
C LEU A 280 -2.13 -12.14 -4.01
N MET A 281 -2.57 -11.74 -2.83
CA MET A 281 -2.04 -12.21 -1.56
C MET A 281 -3.16 -12.55 -0.59
N ARG A 282 -2.85 -13.43 0.38
CA ARG A 282 -3.72 -13.74 1.50
C ARG A 282 -3.72 -12.58 2.50
N SER A 283 -4.48 -11.54 2.18
CA SER A 283 -4.66 -10.34 3.02
C SER A 283 -5.93 -10.40 3.86
N ALA A 284 -6.00 -9.56 4.90
CA ALA A 284 -7.22 -9.36 5.69
C ALA A 284 -8.38 -8.87 4.79
N THR A 285 -8.07 -8.05 3.78
CA THR A 285 -9.01 -7.58 2.77
C THR A 285 -9.62 -8.75 1.98
N LEU A 286 -8.80 -9.65 1.45
CA LEU A 286 -9.29 -10.83 0.72
C LEU A 286 -10.15 -11.72 1.61
N ARG A 287 -9.71 -11.93 2.86
CA ARG A 287 -10.46 -12.70 3.87
C ARG A 287 -11.84 -12.08 4.12
N ARG A 288 -11.92 -10.76 4.30
CA ARG A 288 -13.17 -10.02 4.53
C ARG A 288 -14.13 -10.08 3.34
N ILE A 289 -13.60 -10.02 2.11
CA ILE A 289 -14.42 -10.11 0.89
C ILE A 289 -15.03 -11.49 0.76
N ILE A 290 -14.23 -12.55 0.94
CA ILE A 290 -14.70 -13.93 0.82
C ILE A 290 -15.67 -14.28 1.95
N SER A 291 -15.36 -13.89 3.19
CA SER A 291 -16.24 -14.15 4.33
C SER A 291 -17.46 -13.24 4.36
N ASN A 292 -17.44 -12.15 3.60
CA ASN A 292 -18.46 -11.10 3.57
C ASN A 292 -18.82 -10.60 4.98
N GLY A 293 -17.84 -10.55 5.89
CA GLY A 293 -17.99 -10.14 7.29
C GLY A 293 -18.66 -11.16 8.22
N SER A 294 -19.09 -12.33 7.72
CA SER A 294 -19.69 -13.39 8.54
C SER A 294 -18.64 -14.33 9.13
N VAL A 295 -18.74 -14.60 10.45
CA VAL A 295 -17.86 -15.55 11.15
C VAL A 295 -18.06 -16.99 10.64
N PHE A 296 -19.31 -17.36 10.34
CA PHE A 296 -19.61 -18.69 9.81
C PHE A 296 -18.96 -18.91 8.44
N SER A 297 -19.11 -17.95 7.53
CA SER A 297 -18.47 -17.99 6.21
C SER A 297 -16.93 -17.95 6.34
N LEU A 298 -16.40 -17.17 7.28
CA LEU A 298 -14.97 -17.16 7.56
C LEU A 298 -14.43 -18.54 7.95
N ILE A 299 -15.10 -19.24 8.87
CA ILE A 299 -14.62 -20.54 9.34
C ILE A 299 -14.83 -21.61 8.27
N PHE A 300 -16.05 -21.74 7.74
CA PHE A 300 -16.38 -22.86 6.87
C PHE A 300 -15.89 -22.64 5.42
N LEU A 301 -16.26 -21.52 4.81
CA LEU A 301 -15.90 -21.25 3.41
C LEU A 301 -14.43 -20.86 3.28
N TYR A 302 -13.93 -19.94 4.09
CA TYR A 302 -12.55 -19.47 3.97
C TYR A 302 -11.54 -20.44 4.61
N CYS A 303 -11.68 -20.83 5.88
CA CYS A 303 -10.65 -21.63 6.56
C CYS A 303 -10.64 -23.12 6.15
N ILE A 304 -11.80 -23.76 5.94
CA ILE A 304 -11.85 -25.20 5.63
C ILE A 304 -11.74 -25.45 4.13
N ILE A 305 -12.58 -24.79 3.34
CA ILE A 305 -12.70 -25.08 1.89
C ILE A 305 -11.60 -24.36 1.09
N LEU A 306 -11.50 -23.04 1.23
CA LEU A 306 -10.65 -22.25 0.34
C LEU A 306 -9.19 -22.15 0.82
N TYR A 307 -8.91 -22.24 2.12
CA TYR A 307 -7.56 -22.01 2.64
C TYR A 307 -6.49 -22.94 2.05
N PRO A 308 -6.71 -24.26 1.87
CA PRO A 308 -5.69 -25.12 1.25
C PRO A 308 -5.36 -24.69 -0.19
N ILE A 309 -6.38 -24.31 -0.96
CA ILE A 309 -6.23 -23.84 -2.34
C ILE A 309 -5.53 -22.48 -2.36
N LEU A 310 -5.99 -21.53 -1.54
CA LEU A 310 -5.37 -20.21 -1.43
C LEU A 310 -3.93 -20.29 -0.90
N TRP A 311 -3.64 -21.21 0.02
CA TRP A 311 -2.30 -21.43 0.53
C TRP A 311 -1.37 -21.90 -0.60
N LEU A 312 -1.86 -22.78 -1.48
CA LEU A 312 -1.09 -23.32 -2.58
C LEU A 312 -0.86 -22.30 -3.71
N PHE A 313 -1.88 -21.53 -4.11
CA PHE A 313 -1.83 -20.66 -5.29
C PHE A 313 -1.63 -19.16 -5.01
N VAL A 314 -1.79 -18.72 -3.77
CA VAL A 314 -1.75 -17.29 -3.42
C VAL A 314 -0.58 -16.98 -2.49
N LYS A 315 0.02 -15.80 -2.67
CA LYS A 315 1.14 -15.32 -1.86
C LYS A 315 0.76 -15.15 -0.39
N SER A 316 1.73 -15.28 0.51
CA SER A 316 1.60 -14.71 1.86
C SER A 316 1.76 -13.19 1.78
N GLY A 317 1.22 -12.45 2.76
CA GLY A 317 1.41 -10.98 2.76
C GLY A 317 2.88 -10.57 2.88
N ALA A 318 3.72 -11.35 3.58
CA ALA A 318 5.17 -11.14 3.59
C ALA A 318 5.80 -11.25 2.18
N ARG A 319 5.34 -12.17 1.34
CA ARG A 319 5.77 -12.23 -0.07
C ARG A 319 5.19 -11.09 -0.92
N GLY A 320 4.05 -10.54 -0.54
CA GLY A 320 3.52 -9.31 -1.15
C GLY A 320 4.36 -8.07 -0.83
N ALA A 321 5.03 -8.05 0.34
CA ALA A 321 5.91 -6.97 0.78
C ALA A 321 7.16 -6.84 -0.11
N GLU A 322 7.63 -7.93 -0.70
CA GLU A 322 8.84 -7.98 -1.55
C GLU A 322 8.82 -6.94 -2.67
N THR A 323 7.68 -6.76 -3.35
CA THR A 323 7.58 -5.75 -4.43
C THR A 323 7.74 -4.33 -3.89
N ILE A 324 7.21 -4.04 -2.71
CA ILE A 324 7.32 -2.73 -2.05
C ILE A 324 8.77 -2.51 -1.61
N LEU A 325 9.38 -3.52 -0.99
CA LEU A 325 10.78 -3.48 -0.56
C LEU A 325 11.73 -3.34 -1.76
N CYS A 326 11.50 -4.06 -2.85
CA CYS A 326 12.24 -3.89 -4.11
C CYS A 326 12.14 -2.46 -4.62
N THR A 327 10.94 -1.87 -4.59
CA THR A 327 10.75 -0.47 -5.01
C THR A 327 11.45 0.51 -4.07
N LEU A 328 11.47 0.22 -2.78
CA LEU A 328 12.17 1.04 -1.79
C LEU A 328 13.70 0.96 -1.93
N MET A 329 14.23 -0.18 -2.41
CA MET A 329 15.67 -0.46 -2.44
C MET A 329 16.30 -0.32 -3.82
N THR A 330 15.52 -0.39 -4.90
CA THR A 330 16.04 -0.39 -6.27
C THR A 330 16.87 0.86 -6.58
N PRO A 331 18.06 0.72 -7.19
CA PRO A 331 18.84 1.86 -7.67
C PRO A 331 18.21 2.52 -8.91
N GLU A 332 17.27 1.84 -9.58
CA GLU A 332 16.66 2.36 -10.81
C GLU A 332 15.96 3.71 -10.58
N LEU A 333 15.38 3.93 -9.39
CA LEU A 333 14.64 5.15 -9.05
C LEU A 333 15.54 6.32 -8.65
N GLU A 334 16.85 6.11 -8.54
CA GLU A 334 17.79 7.19 -8.25
C GLU A 334 17.89 8.14 -9.44
N GLU A 335 18.13 9.43 -9.16
CA GLU A 335 18.18 10.49 -10.19
C GLU A 335 19.13 10.15 -11.36
N VAL A 336 20.26 9.50 -11.06
CA VAL A 336 21.27 9.09 -12.06
C VAL A 336 20.74 8.04 -13.03
N ASN A 337 19.81 7.18 -12.59
CA ASN A 337 19.23 6.07 -13.35
C ASN A 337 17.80 6.36 -13.81
N ALA A 338 17.28 7.56 -13.55
CA ALA A 338 15.94 7.95 -13.92
C ALA A 338 15.84 8.23 -15.42
N ASP A 339 14.95 7.50 -16.10
CA ASP A 339 14.71 7.62 -17.54
C ASP A 339 14.35 9.06 -17.94
N GLU A 340 14.67 9.44 -19.19
CA GLU A 340 14.41 10.78 -19.72
C GLU A 340 12.92 11.17 -19.67
N THR A 341 12.02 10.19 -19.76
CA THR A 341 10.57 10.37 -19.79
C THR A 341 9.96 10.77 -18.44
N ASN A 342 10.70 10.66 -17.32
CA ASN A 342 10.32 11.18 -16.00
C ASN A 342 8.88 10.84 -15.57
N SER A 343 8.37 9.68 -15.96
CA SER A 343 7.02 9.23 -15.64
C SER A 343 7.01 8.39 -14.35
N VAL A 344 5.86 8.36 -13.68
CA VAL A 344 5.65 7.48 -12.52
C VAL A 344 5.83 6.04 -12.96
N ARG A 345 6.69 5.29 -12.26
CA ARG A 345 6.91 3.88 -12.57
C ARG A 345 5.84 3.01 -11.95
N TYR A 346 5.54 1.89 -12.61
CA TYR A 346 4.60 0.90 -12.14
C TYR A 346 5.31 -0.44 -11.92
N TYR A 347 5.36 -0.93 -10.68
CA TYR A 347 6.05 -2.17 -10.33
C TYR A 347 5.08 -3.30 -10.03
N THR A 348 5.37 -4.48 -10.59
CA THR A 348 4.69 -5.75 -10.30
C THR A 348 5.74 -6.85 -10.26
N GLU A 349 5.70 -7.76 -9.27
CA GLU A 349 6.68 -8.85 -9.13
C GLU A 349 8.16 -8.39 -9.18
N CYS A 350 8.49 -7.29 -8.49
CA CYS A 350 9.84 -6.70 -8.48
C CYS A 350 10.36 -6.26 -9.87
N LYS A 351 9.47 -6.00 -10.83
CA LYS A 351 9.80 -5.52 -12.18
C LYS A 351 8.94 -4.34 -12.59
N THR A 352 9.48 -3.45 -13.40
CA THR A 352 8.71 -2.36 -14.01
C THR A 352 7.82 -2.90 -15.13
N VAL A 353 6.56 -2.48 -15.13
CA VAL A 353 5.53 -2.83 -16.12
C VAL A 353 4.93 -1.54 -16.66
N LYS A 354 4.52 -1.53 -17.93
CA LYS A 354 3.84 -0.37 -18.53
C LYS A 354 2.39 -0.30 -18.06
N PHE A 355 1.86 0.91 -17.93
CA PHE A 355 0.43 1.10 -17.79
C PHE A 355 -0.27 0.71 -19.10
N VAL A 356 -1.30 -0.13 -19.00
CA VAL A 356 -2.01 -0.67 -20.18
C VAL A 356 -3.20 0.20 -20.59
N ARG A 357 -3.79 0.96 -19.64
CA ARG A 357 -4.99 1.74 -19.92
C ARG A 357 -4.65 3.11 -20.52
N LYS A 358 -5.50 3.59 -21.44
CA LYS A 358 -5.30 4.85 -22.18
C LYS A 358 -5.34 6.09 -21.27
N GLU A 359 -6.08 6.02 -20.17
CA GLU A 359 -6.20 7.12 -19.21
C GLU A 359 -4.84 7.50 -18.58
N PHE A 360 -3.87 6.58 -18.54
CA PHE A 360 -2.52 6.85 -18.07
C PHE A 360 -1.65 7.65 -19.07
N GLU A 361 -2.05 7.70 -20.35
CA GLU A 361 -1.38 8.50 -21.39
C GLU A 361 -2.06 9.87 -21.58
N ASP A 362 -3.32 10.00 -21.16
CA ASP A 362 -4.10 11.24 -21.29
C ASP A 362 -3.73 12.27 -20.22
N LEU A 363 -2.89 13.24 -20.60
CA LEU A 363 -2.40 14.30 -19.72
C LEU A 363 -3.48 15.31 -19.33
N GLU A 364 -4.45 15.57 -20.22
CA GLU A 364 -5.51 16.54 -19.96
C GLU A 364 -6.50 15.98 -18.94
N LEU A 365 -6.90 14.71 -19.13
CA LEU A 365 -7.73 13.98 -18.18
C LEU A 365 -7.12 13.96 -16.78
N GLN A 366 -5.83 13.64 -16.68
CA GLN A 366 -5.12 13.60 -15.39
C GLN A 366 -5.11 14.96 -14.69
N LYS A 367 -4.90 16.04 -15.45
CA LYS A 367 -4.90 17.42 -14.92
C LYS A 367 -6.29 17.82 -14.43
N GLN A 368 -7.32 17.62 -15.25
CA GLN A 368 -8.71 17.94 -14.88
C GLN A 368 -9.16 17.13 -13.66
N LEU A 369 -8.85 15.83 -13.62
CA LEU A 369 -9.15 14.97 -12.47
C LEU A 369 -8.49 15.49 -11.19
N TYR A 370 -7.22 15.87 -11.25
CA TYR A 370 -6.51 16.42 -10.09
C TYR A 370 -7.13 17.71 -9.58
N ASP A 371 -7.39 18.68 -10.48
CA ASP A 371 -7.91 19.99 -10.12
C ASP A 371 -9.34 19.90 -9.55
N ASN A 372 -10.19 19.07 -10.17
CA ASN A 372 -11.54 18.82 -9.68
C ASN A 372 -11.53 18.08 -8.33
N THR A 373 -10.64 17.10 -8.15
CA THR A 373 -10.49 16.39 -6.86
C THR A 373 -10.08 17.36 -5.76
N LYS A 374 -9.08 18.21 -6.02
CA LYS A 374 -8.63 19.23 -5.06
C LYS A 374 -9.75 20.17 -4.66
N LYS A 375 -10.47 20.72 -5.65
CA LYS A 375 -11.59 21.63 -5.42
C LYS A 375 -12.70 20.98 -4.59
N GLN A 376 -13.09 19.75 -4.92
CA GLN A 376 -14.13 19.04 -4.17
C GLN A 376 -13.72 18.74 -2.73
N ILE A 377 -12.47 18.35 -2.49
CA ILE A 377 -11.96 18.12 -1.12
C ILE A 377 -12.02 19.42 -0.32
N GLU A 378 -11.56 20.55 -0.88
CA GLU A 378 -11.64 21.84 -0.21
C GLU A 378 -13.09 22.27 0.13
N GLU A 379 -14.04 21.99 -0.77
CA GLU A 379 -15.46 22.24 -0.54
C GLU A 379 -16.01 21.38 0.61
N ILE A 380 -15.68 20.09 0.62
CA ILE A 380 -16.09 19.16 1.70
C ILE A 380 -15.50 19.60 3.03
N GLU A 381 -14.22 19.95 3.09
CA GLU A 381 -13.59 20.42 4.32
C GLU A 381 -14.25 21.68 4.88
N LYS A 382 -14.59 22.64 4.01
CA LYS A 382 -15.33 23.85 4.39
C LYS A 382 -16.71 23.50 4.93
N GLN A 383 -17.42 22.56 4.30
CA GLN A 383 -18.73 22.11 4.77
C GLN A 383 -18.64 21.39 6.12
N SER A 384 -17.68 20.47 6.28
CA SER A 384 -17.40 19.75 7.53
C SER A 384 -16.97 20.71 8.65
N ALA A 385 -16.19 21.75 8.34
CA ALA A 385 -15.84 22.80 9.31
C ALA A 385 -17.08 23.59 9.76
N LYS A 386 -17.96 23.98 8.83
CA LYS A 386 -19.25 24.64 9.17
C LYS A 386 -20.12 23.75 10.06
N LYS A 387 -20.29 22.47 9.72
CA LYS A 387 -21.06 21.50 10.52
C LYS A 387 -20.50 21.37 11.95
N ARG A 388 -19.17 21.30 12.11
CA ARG A 388 -18.51 21.23 13.42
C ARG A 388 -18.64 22.51 14.24
N ASN A 389 -18.55 23.68 13.60
CA ASN A 389 -18.75 24.95 14.30
C ASN A 389 -20.21 25.11 14.77
N LEU A 390 -21.17 24.64 13.97
CA LEU A 390 -22.59 24.63 14.37
C LEU A 390 -22.85 23.66 15.53
N SER A 391 -22.24 22.48 15.55
CA SER A 391 -22.41 21.54 16.67
C SER A 391 -21.76 22.05 17.96
N LYS A 392 -20.63 22.75 17.87
CA LYS A 392 -19.99 23.42 19.03
C LYS A 392 -20.83 24.56 19.60
N LYS A 393 -21.59 25.29 18.78
CA LYS A 393 -22.48 26.36 19.25
C LYS A 393 -23.77 25.85 19.93
N LYS A 394 -24.12 24.57 19.69
CA LYS A 394 -25.31 23.92 20.27
C LYS A 394 -25.02 23.16 21.57
N ARG A 395 -23.74 22.97 21.90
CA ARG A 395 -23.27 22.50 23.21
C ARG A 395 -22.89 23.71 24.03
#